data_AF-A0A4Y6GN78-F1
#
_entry.id   AF-A0A4Y6GN78-F1
#
_cell.length_a   1.000
_cell.length_b   1.000
_cell.length_c   1.000
_cell.angle_alpha   90.00
_cell.angle_beta   90.00
_cell.angle_gamma   90.00
#
_symmetry.space_group_name_H-M   'P 1'
#
loop_
_entity.id
_entity.type
_entity.pdbx_description
1 polymer ?
#
loop_
_entity_poly.entity_id
_entity_poly.type
_entity_poly.pdbx_seq_one_letter_code
_entity_poly.pdbx_strand_id
1 'polypeptide(L)'
;YNDGEVDKAIADLRERGDIFEKDGATWFASTKHGDDKDRVIIKSDGHYAYFAADIAYYRNKRHREVNPADVAIYMLGADHHGYIGRMMAMCEAFGDKPGENMQILIGQLVNVMKDGKAVRMSKRAGNVVTIDDLTDAIGVDASRYSLARTDYNSPVDIDLNLLASHSNENPVYYVQYAHARSCNVDRNAETAGITYEGADLSLLDTPADGEVLAALVQWPALLREAGNLRAPHRVAHYLEDLAATYH
;
A
#
# COMPACT_ATOMS: atom_id res chain seq x y z
N TYR A 1 0.80 -14.61 -22.55
CA TYR A 1 1.65 -15.19 -23.63
C TYR A 1 0.81 -16.01 -24.59
N ASN A 2 0.07 -17.03 -24.13
CA ASN A 2 -0.75 -17.89 -25.01
C ASN A 2 -2.07 -17.25 -25.52
N ASP A 3 -2.44 -16.11 -24.97
CA ASP A 3 -3.65 -15.33 -25.27
C ASP A 3 -3.44 -14.21 -26.31
N GLY A 4 -2.20 -14.04 -26.80
CA GLY A 4 -1.85 -13.04 -27.81
C GLY A 4 -1.77 -11.59 -27.30
N GLU A 5 -1.97 -11.35 -26.00
CA GLU A 5 -1.92 -9.99 -25.44
C GLU A 5 -0.54 -9.34 -25.55
N VAL A 6 0.53 -10.14 -25.49
CA VAL A 6 1.90 -9.67 -25.68
C VAL A 6 2.12 -9.19 -27.10
N ASP A 7 1.68 -9.95 -28.10
CA ASP A 7 1.82 -9.57 -29.50
C ASP A 7 1.02 -8.32 -29.83
N LYS A 8 -0.20 -8.19 -29.30
CA LYS A 8 -1.00 -6.96 -29.44
C LYS A 8 -0.26 -5.76 -28.85
N ALA A 9 0.34 -5.91 -27.67
CA ALA A 9 1.04 -4.81 -27.03
C ALA A 9 2.31 -4.38 -27.78
N ILE A 10 3.03 -5.35 -28.34
CA ILE A 10 4.19 -5.07 -29.19
C ILE A 10 3.74 -4.43 -30.50
N ALA A 11 2.62 -4.85 -31.09
CA ALA A 11 2.08 -4.25 -32.30
C ALA A 11 1.71 -2.76 -32.08
N ASP A 12 1.00 -2.44 -31.00
CA ASP A 12 0.65 -1.06 -30.64
C ASP A 12 1.89 -0.18 -30.46
N LEU A 13 2.90 -0.65 -29.73
CA LEU A 13 4.16 0.09 -29.55
C LEU A 13 4.94 0.23 -30.87
N ARG A 14 4.84 -0.76 -31.76
CA ARG A 14 5.47 -0.70 -33.08
C ARG A 14 4.80 0.36 -33.95
N GLU A 15 3.48 0.45 -33.96
CA GLU A 15 2.73 1.50 -34.65
C GLU A 15 3.08 2.90 -34.15
N ARG A 16 3.42 3.02 -32.86
CA ARG A 16 3.89 4.26 -32.23
C ARG A 16 5.35 4.60 -32.51
N GLY A 17 6.10 3.70 -33.16
CA GLY A 17 7.51 3.90 -33.49
C GLY A 17 8.47 3.63 -32.32
N ASP A 18 8.02 2.87 -31.32
CA ASP A 18 8.80 2.56 -30.12
C ASP A 18 9.44 1.16 -30.14
N ILE A 19 9.26 0.40 -31.21
CA ILE A 19 9.87 -0.92 -31.39
C ILE A 19 10.90 -0.87 -32.52
N PHE A 20 12.07 -1.47 -32.30
CA PHE A 20 13.10 -1.63 -33.32
C PHE A 20 13.81 -2.99 -33.19
N GLU A 21 14.43 -3.43 -34.28
CA GLU A 21 15.21 -4.67 -34.32
C GLU A 21 16.70 -4.33 -34.26
N LYS A 22 17.45 -5.05 -33.43
CA LYS A 22 18.91 -4.90 -33.32
C LYS A 22 19.54 -6.19 -32.80
N ASP A 23 20.66 -6.60 -33.42
CA ASP A 23 21.43 -7.80 -33.05
C ASP A 23 20.58 -9.09 -33.03
N GLY A 24 19.61 -9.18 -33.95
CA GLY A 24 18.68 -10.31 -34.07
C GLY A 24 17.59 -10.36 -32.99
N ALA A 25 17.48 -9.34 -32.14
CA ALA A 25 16.48 -9.23 -31.09
C ALA A 25 15.54 -8.02 -31.33
N THR A 26 14.36 -8.07 -30.73
CA THR A 26 13.37 -6.98 -30.73
C THR A 26 13.48 -6.17 -29.45
N TRP A 27 13.60 -4.86 -29.61
CA TRP A 27 13.84 -3.90 -28.55
C TRP A 27 12.71 -2.88 -28.46
N PHE A 28 12.35 -2.53 -27.23
CA PHE A 28 11.58 -1.35 -26.91
C PHE A 28 12.53 -0.17 -26.69
N ALA A 29 12.31 0.91 -27.44
CA ALA A 29 13.06 2.16 -27.41
C ALA A 29 12.76 3.00 -26.16
N SER A 30 12.86 2.38 -24.98
CA SER A 30 12.53 3.01 -23.70
C SER A 30 13.36 4.26 -23.38
N THR A 31 14.56 4.40 -23.96
CA THR A 31 15.37 5.61 -23.77
C THR A 31 14.72 6.87 -24.35
N LYS A 32 13.84 6.74 -25.36
CA LYS A 32 13.03 7.85 -25.88
C LYS A 32 12.09 8.44 -24.82
N HIS A 33 11.75 7.64 -23.82
CA HIS A 33 10.79 7.91 -22.75
C HIS A 33 11.47 7.98 -21.37
N GLY A 34 12.76 8.32 -21.34
CA GLY A 34 13.47 8.62 -20.09
C GLY A 34 14.06 7.41 -19.33
N ASP A 35 14.05 6.21 -19.90
CA ASP A 35 14.74 5.04 -19.30
C ASP A 35 16.27 5.10 -19.49
N ASP A 36 17.02 4.31 -18.71
CA ASP A 36 18.50 4.32 -18.73
C ASP A 36 19.09 3.63 -19.98
N LYS A 37 18.39 2.62 -20.52
CA LYS A 37 18.76 1.89 -21.73
C LYS A 37 17.55 1.20 -22.32
N ASP A 38 17.59 1.00 -23.64
CA ASP A 38 16.55 0.27 -24.35
C ASP A 38 16.40 -1.15 -23.81
N ARG A 39 15.17 -1.66 -23.82
CA ARG A 39 14.86 -2.97 -23.23
C ARG A 39 14.60 -4.00 -24.31
N VAL A 40 15.32 -5.11 -24.25
CA VAL A 40 14.99 -6.31 -25.04
C VAL A 40 13.62 -6.81 -24.57
N ILE A 41 12.72 -7.02 -25.52
CA ILE A 41 11.38 -7.58 -25.28
C ILE A 41 11.19 -8.94 -25.95
N ILE A 42 11.90 -9.19 -27.07
CA ILE A 42 12.05 -10.52 -27.67
C ILE A 42 13.54 -10.74 -27.88
N LYS A 43 14.08 -11.82 -27.31
CA LYS A 43 15.50 -12.18 -27.42
C LYS A 43 15.81 -12.70 -28.82
N SER A 44 17.11 -12.79 -29.14
CA SER A 44 17.57 -13.35 -30.42
C SER A 44 17.25 -14.83 -30.63
N ASP A 45 16.92 -15.55 -29.56
CA ASP A 45 16.42 -16.93 -29.60
C ASP A 45 14.90 -17.03 -29.83
N GLY A 46 14.22 -15.89 -30.04
CA GLY A 46 12.78 -15.80 -30.28
C GLY A 46 11.89 -15.82 -29.02
N HIS A 47 12.46 -16.02 -27.82
CA HIS A 47 11.68 -16.03 -26.59
C HIS A 47 11.45 -14.61 -26.05
N TYR A 48 10.28 -14.39 -25.46
CA TYR A 48 9.97 -13.13 -24.79
C TYR A 48 10.86 -12.91 -23.56
N ALA A 49 11.27 -11.67 -23.35
CA ALA A 49 11.82 -11.24 -22.07
C ALA A 49 10.69 -11.00 -21.05
N TYR A 50 11.00 -11.05 -19.75
CA TYR A 50 10.02 -10.79 -18.69
C TYR A 50 9.29 -9.45 -18.87
N PHE A 51 10.00 -8.43 -19.32
CA PHE A 51 9.44 -7.10 -19.54
C PHE A 51 8.36 -7.06 -20.64
N ALA A 52 8.33 -8.02 -21.56
CA ALA A 52 7.26 -8.12 -22.55
C ALA A 52 5.89 -8.46 -21.90
N ALA A 53 5.90 -9.26 -20.82
CA ALA A 53 4.68 -9.50 -20.05
C ALA A 53 4.23 -8.24 -19.30
N ASP A 54 5.16 -7.45 -18.76
CA ASP A 54 4.82 -6.19 -18.09
C ASP A 54 4.18 -5.18 -19.05
N ILE A 55 4.70 -5.09 -20.28
CA ILE A 55 4.13 -4.30 -21.39
C ILE A 55 2.70 -4.74 -21.69
N ALA A 56 2.48 -6.03 -21.87
CA ALA A 56 1.16 -6.58 -22.12
C ALA A 56 0.19 -6.32 -20.96
N TYR A 57 0.66 -6.52 -19.74
CA TYR A 57 -0.15 -6.34 -18.53
C TYR A 57 -0.57 -4.88 -18.34
N TYR A 58 0.37 -3.94 -18.52
CA TYR A 58 0.04 -2.51 -18.43
C TYR A 58 -0.94 -2.10 -19.53
N ARG A 59 -0.67 -2.49 -20.78
CA ARG A 59 -1.59 -2.20 -21.90
C ARG A 59 -2.99 -2.72 -21.60
N ASN A 60 -3.11 -3.97 -21.17
CA ASN A 60 -4.40 -4.55 -20.85
C ASN A 60 -5.10 -3.77 -19.72
N LYS A 61 -4.37 -3.38 -18.67
CA LYS A 61 -4.96 -2.68 -17.53
C LYS A 61 -5.48 -1.28 -17.89
N ARG A 62 -4.77 -0.56 -18.75
CA ARG A 62 -5.05 0.84 -19.12
C ARG A 62 -5.89 1.02 -20.37
N HIS A 63 -5.78 0.11 -21.34
CA HIS A 63 -6.33 0.27 -22.68
C HIS A 63 -7.25 -0.87 -23.12
N ARG A 64 -7.67 -1.76 -22.21
CA ARG A 64 -8.73 -2.73 -22.52
C ARG A 64 -10.06 -2.02 -22.79
N GLU A 65 -10.88 -2.63 -23.63
CA GLU A 65 -12.18 -2.09 -24.05
C GLU A 65 -13.18 -2.00 -22.90
N VAL A 66 -13.16 -2.98 -21.99
CA VAL A 66 -14.12 -3.07 -20.88
C VAL A 66 -13.45 -2.70 -19.57
N ASN A 67 -13.97 -1.64 -18.93
CA ASN A 67 -13.52 -1.15 -17.63
C ASN A 67 -11.99 -0.91 -17.55
N PRO A 68 -11.41 -0.08 -18.43
CA PRO A 68 -10.00 0.31 -18.29
C PRO A 68 -9.78 1.05 -16.97
N ALA A 69 -8.66 0.80 -16.30
CA ALA A 69 -8.35 1.48 -15.05
C ALA A 69 -7.81 2.88 -15.34
N ASP A 70 -8.39 3.97 -14.81
CA ASP A 70 -7.87 5.33 -15.01
C ASP A 70 -6.44 5.51 -14.47
N VAL A 71 -6.16 4.80 -13.36
CA VAL A 71 -4.88 4.80 -12.65
C VAL A 71 -4.49 3.36 -12.31
N ALA A 72 -3.29 2.95 -12.72
CA ALA A 72 -2.66 1.69 -12.38
C ALA A 72 -1.60 1.91 -11.28
N ILE A 73 -1.91 1.46 -10.07
CA ILE A 73 -1.01 1.53 -8.92
C ILE A 73 -0.29 0.18 -8.75
N TYR A 74 1.03 0.22 -8.68
CA TYR A 74 1.91 -0.94 -8.46
C TYR A 74 2.63 -0.79 -7.12
N MET A 75 2.53 -1.80 -6.26
CA MET A 75 3.34 -1.91 -5.04
C MET A 75 4.46 -2.91 -5.30
N LEU A 76 5.70 -2.44 -5.32
CA LEU A 76 6.89 -3.27 -5.55
C LEU A 76 7.79 -3.28 -4.30
N GLY A 77 8.66 -4.28 -4.20
CA GLY A 77 9.68 -4.34 -3.16
C GLY A 77 10.86 -3.42 -3.44
N ALA A 78 11.63 -3.09 -2.39
CA ALA A 78 12.84 -2.26 -2.48
C ALA A 78 13.90 -2.78 -3.48
N ASP A 79 13.90 -4.06 -3.80
CA ASP A 79 14.77 -4.67 -4.82
C ASP A 79 14.40 -4.26 -6.26
N HIS A 80 13.23 -3.66 -6.48
CA HIS A 80 12.72 -3.25 -7.78
C HIS A 80 12.95 -1.77 -8.12
N HIS A 81 13.76 -1.03 -7.36
CA HIS A 81 14.06 0.39 -7.68
C HIS A 81 14.59 0.57 -9.11
N GLY A 82 15.47 -0.32 -9.58
CA GLY A 82 16.01 -0.28 -10.95
C GLY A 82 14.98 -0.63 -12.05
N TYR A 83 13.77 -1.07 -11.68
CA TYR A 83 12.66 -1.33 -12.60
C TYR A 83 11.77 -0.09 -12.82
N ILE A 84 11.90 0.96 -12.00
CA ILE A 84 11.01 2.13 -12.08
C ILE A 84 11.16 2.82 -13.43
N GLY A 85 12.39 3.10 -13.87
CA GLY A 85 12.65 3.83 -15.12
C GLY A 85 11.97 3.20 -16.33
N ARG A 86 12.12 1.88 -16.51
CA ARG A 86 11.51 1.17 -17.64
C ARG A 86 9.98 1.14 -17.59
N MET A 87 9.41 1.03 -16.39
CA MET A 87 7.96 1.01 -16.21
C MET A 87 7.35 2.38 -16.51
N MET A 88 8.01 3.46 -16.07
CA MET A 88 7.59 4.83 -16.39
C MET A 88 7.74 5.13 -17.88
N ALA A 89 8.83 4.68 -18.51
CA ALA A 89 9.02 4.78 -19.96
C ALA A 89 7.94 4.04 -20.76
N MET A 90 7.55 2.85 -20.31
CA MET A 90 6.45 2.09 -20.89
C MET A 90 5.10 2.82 -20.75
N CYS A 91 4.83 3.42 -19.58
CA CYS A 91 3.65 4.26 -19.37
C CYS A 91 3.58 5.38 -20.42
N GLU A 92 4.66 6.15 -20.55
CA GLU A 92 4.74 7.27 -21.50
C GLU A 92 4.60 6.82 -22.96
N ALA A 93 5.20 5.70 -23.35
CA ALA A 93 5.10 5.15 -24.70
C ALA A 93 3.66 4.80 -25.11
N PHE A 94 2.82 4.35 -24.16
CA PHE A 94 1.40 4.15 -24.42
C PHE A 94 0.57 5.45 -24.47
N GLY A 95 1.21 6.60 -24.31
CA GLY A 95 0.58 7.93 -24.33
C GLY A 95 -0.06 8.33 -23.00
N ASP A 96 0.26 7.59 -21.94
CA ASP A 96 -0.19 7.87 -20.58
C ASP A 96 0.83 8.73 -19.82
N LYS A 97 0.42 9.35 -18.72
CA LYS A 97 1.29 10.21 -17.91
C LYS A 97 1.89 9.46 -16.71
N PRO A 98 3.22 9.26 -16.65
CA PRO A 98 3.88 8.66 -15.50
C PRO A 98 3.63 9.47 -14.22
N GLY A 99 3.39 8.78 -13.10
CA GLY A 99 3.01 9.39 -11.82
C GLY A 99 1.52 9.73 -11.67
N GLU A 100 0.76 9.78 -12.78
CA GLU A 100 -0.68 10.00 -12.76
C GLU A 100 -1.45 8.74 -13.17
N ASN A 101 -1.26 8.26 -14.40
CA ASN A 101 -1.91 7.05 -14.91
C ASN A 101 -1.21 5.78 -14.44
N MET A 102 0.11 5.83 -14.22
CA MET A 102 0.88 4.77 -13.56
C MET A 102 1.55 5.33 -12.31
N GLN A 103 1.27 4.73 -11.16
CA GLN A 103 1.92 5.04 -9.88
C GLN A 103 2.69 3.82 -9.40
N ILE A 104 3.94 3.99 -9.02
CA ILE A 104 4.76 2.93 -8.44
C ILE A 104 5.12 3.31 -7.00
N LEU A 105 4.68 2.50 -6.06
CA LEU A 105 4.99 2.58 -4.64
C LEU A 105 6.04 1.51 -4.32
N ILE A 106 7.07 1.89 -3.56
CA ILE A 106 8.16 0.97 -3.20
C ILE A 106 8.13 0.67 -1.70
N GLY A 107 7.68 -0.53 -1.37
CA GLY A 107 7.72 -1.07 -0.02
C GLY A 107 9.16 -1.36 0.42
N GLN A 108 9.54 -0.82 1.58
CA GLN A 108 10.84 -1.12 2.20
C GLN A 108 10.80 -2.43 2.99
N LEU A 109 11.99 -2.85 3.46
CA LEU A 109 12.14 -4.11 4.20
C LEU A 109 11.44 -4.06 5.56
N VAL A 110 10.79 -5.17 5.89
CA VAL A 110 10.17 -5.45 7.19
C VAL A 110 11.07 -6.42 7.94
N ASN A 111 11.47 -6.07 9.16
CA ASN A 111 12.13 -6.97 10.08
C ASN A 111 11.16 -7.40 11.17
N VAL A 112 11.30 -8.64 11.65
CA VAL A 112 10.54 -9.14 12.79
C VAL A 112 11.49 -9.26 13.98
N MET A 113 11.10 -8.68 15.10
CA MET A 113 11.88 -8.59 16.33
C MET A 113 11.17 -9.33 17.46
N LYS A 114 11.94 -10.04 18.28
CA LYS A 114 11.48 -10.68 19.51
C LYS A 114 12.54 -10.53 20.58
N ASP A 115 12.14 -10.11 21.79
CA ASP A 115 13.05 -9.86 22.91
C ASP A 115 14.22 -8.92 22.54
N GLY A 116 13.93 -7.88 21.76
CA GLY A 116 14.92 -6.90 21.28
C GLY A 116 15.93 -7.45 20.26
N LYS A 117 15.71 -8.66 19.73
CA LYS A 117 16.61 -9.30 18.75
C LYS A 117 15.85 -9.61 17.47
N ALA A 118 16.52 -9.41 16.34
CA ALA A 118 16.00 -9.83 15.06
C ALA A 118 15.76 -11.34 15.06
N VAL A 119 14.53 -11.73 14.73
CA VAL A 119 14.17 -13.13 14.47
C VAL A 119 14.91 -13.52 13.20
N ARG A 120 15.94 -14.37 13.33
CA ARG A 120 16.84 -14.69 12.21
C ARG A 120 16.10 -15.47 11.13
N MET A 121 15.99 -14.84 9.96
CA MET A 121 15.71 -15.45 8.66
C MET A 121 16.85 -16.40 8.28
N SER A 122 16.73 -17.70 8.54
CA SER A 122 17.86 -18.62 8.31
C SER A 122 17.93 -19.09 6.85
N LYS A 123 18.84 -18.48 6.07
CA LYS A 123 19.36 -19.12 4.85
C LYS A 123 20.37 -20.19 5.27
N ARG A 124 19.84 -21.37 5.63
CA ARG A 124 20.49 -22.71 5.55
C ARG A 124 19.71 -23.83 6.30
N ALA A 125 18.58 -23.52 6.94
CA ALA A 125 17.77 -24.53 7.65
C ALA A 125 16.24 -24.24 7.68
N GLY A 126 15.63 -23.89 6.55
CA GLY A 126 14.18 -24.04 6.37
C GLY A 126 13.23 -23.08 7.09
N ASN A 127 13.68 -22.19 7.98
CA ASN A 127 12.79 -21.24 8.66
C ASN A 127 12.88 -19.83 8.04
N VAL A 128 12.05 -19.60 7.01
CA VAL A 128 11.60 -18.26 6.59
C VAL A 128 10.42 -17.91 7.49
N VAL A 129 10.42 -16.73 8.12
CA VAL A 129 9.22 -16.24 8.82
C VAL A 129 8.22 -15.86 7.74
N THR A 130 7.13 -16.60 7.69
CA THR A 130 6.02 -16.38 6.77
C THR A 130 5.06 -15.34 7.35
N ILE A 131 4.15 -14.84 6.51
CA ILE A 131 3.04 -14.03 7.01
C ILE A 131 2.17 -14.83 7.98
N ASP A 132 2.04 -16.15 7.78
CA ASP A 132 1.28 -17.04 8.65
C ASP A 132 1.91 -17.11 10.04
N ASP A 133 3.25 -17.25 10.13
CA ASP A 133 3.98 -17.23 11.40
C ASP A 133 3.78 -15.92 12.16
N LEU A 134 3.73 -14.78 11.45
CA LEU A 134 3.46 -13.48 12.06
C LEU A 134 2.02 -13.44 12.59
N THR A 135 1.04 -13.84 11.79
CA THR A 135 -0.37 -13.83 12.21
C THR A 135 -0.67 -14.81 13.33
N ASP A 136 0.00 -15.97 13.39
CA ASP A 136 -0.13 -16.93 14.48
C ASP A 136 0.44 -16.39 15.79
N ALA A 137 1.49 -15.57 15.71
CA ALA A 137 2.16 -15.01 16.88
C ALA A 137 1.40 -13.85 17.54
N ILE A 138 0.81 -12.95 16.73
CA ILE A 138 0.22 -11.69 17.23
C ILE A 138 -1.23 -11.46 16.79
N GLY A 139 -1.78 -12.34 15.96
CA GLY A 139 -3.12 -12.20 15.38
C GLY A 139 -3.15 -11.39 14.08
N VAL A 140 -4.21 -11.61 13.30
CA VAL A 140 -4.43 -10.95 11.99
C VAL A 140 -4.54 -9.44 12.12
N ASP A 141 -5.27 -8.95 13.12
CA ASP A 141 -5.49 -7.51 13.31
C ASP A 141 -4.19 -6.79 13.65
N ALA A 142 -3.41 -7.32 14.58
CA ALA A 142 -2.14 -6.72 14.95
C ALA A 142 -1.15 -6.72 13.79
N SER A 143 -1.10 -7.81 13.02
CA SER A 143 -0.24 -7.93 11.83
C SER A 143 -0.62 -6.95 10.72
N ARG A 144 -1.92 -6.83 10.43
CA ARG A 144 -2.41 -5.88 9.41
C ARG A 144 -2.23 -4.44 9.86
N TYR A 145 -2.55 -4.14 11.11
CA TYR A 145 -2.44 -2.79 11.66
C TYR A 145 -0.97 -2.36 11.75
N SER A 146 -0.06 -3.24 12.19
CA SER A 146 1.38 -2.92 12.28
C SER A 146 2.00 -2.59 10.93
N LEU A 147 1.55 -3.23 9.85
CA LEU A 147 2.01 -2.90 8.50
C LEU A 147 1.31 -1.64 7.96
N ALA A 148 0.01 -1.51 8.17
CA ALA A 148 -0.77 -0.38 7.67
C ALA A 148 -0.39 0.94 8.35
N ARG A 149 0.04 0.90 9.61
CA ARG A 149 0.46 2.07 10.39
C ARG A 149 1.83 2.63 10.03
N THR A 150 2.58 1.96 9.16
CA THR A 150 3.91 2.44 8.79
C THR A 150 3.90 2.96 7.37
N ASP A 151 4.65 4.02 7.11
CA ASP A 151 4.90 4.46 5.75
C ASP A 151 5.57 3.32 4.98
N TYR A 152 4.98 2.96 3.83
CA TYR A 152 5.49 1.90 2.96
C TYR A 152 6.94 2.19 2.55
N ASN A 153 7.33 3.46 2.46
CA ASN A 153 8.66 3.87 2.04
C ASN A 153 9.68 3.95 3.20
N SER A 154 9.34 3.44 4.38
CA SER A 154 10.23 3.35 5.54
C SER A 154 10.46 1.89 5.96
N PRO A 155 11.71 1.48 6.28
CA PRO A 155 11.94 0.20 6.92
C PRO A 155 11.20 0.13 8.26
N VAL A 156 10.72 -1.05 8.63
CA VAL A 156 9.96 -1.25 9.87
C VAL A 156 10.43 -2.47 10.64
N ASP A 157 10.53 -2.31 11.95
CA ASP A 157 10.79 -3.38 12.90
C ASP A 157 9.49 -3.71 13.63
N ILE A 158 8.97 -4.93 13.41
CA ILE A 158 7.77 -5.44 14.06
C ILE A 158 8.18 -6.15 15.35
N ASP A 159 7.89 -5.55 16.50
CA ASP A 159 8.11 -6.16 17.81
C ASP A 159 6.94 -7.09 18.19
N LEU A 160 7.21 -8.40 18.17
CA LEU A 160 6.21 -9.42 18.50
C LEU A 160 5.73 -9.34 19.95
N ASN A 161 6.61 -8.99 20.88
CA ASN A 161 6.24 -8.93 22.30
C ASN A 161 5.33 -7.72 22.56
N LEU A 162 5.65 -6.58 21.95
CA LEU A 162 4.81 -5.38 22.04
C LEU A 162 3.41 -5.67 21.49
N LEU A 163 3.34 -6.21 20.29
CA LEU A 163 2.06 -6.43 19.59
C LEU A 163 1.22 -7.58 20.18
N ALA A 164 1.84 -8.51 20.88
CA ALA A 164 1.13 -9.53 21.68
C ALA A 164 0.66 -9.01 23.05
N SER A 165 1.15 -7.85 23.52
CA SER A 165 0.84 -7.35 24.85
C SER A 165 -0.53 -6.65 24.91
N HIS A 166 -1.22 -6.77 26.04
CA HIS A 166 -2.41 -5.97 26.37
C HIS A 166 -2.01 -4.74 27.18
N SER A 167 -1.18 -3.89 26.60
CA SER A 167 -0.66 -2.68 27.23
C SER A 167 -1.01 -1.44 26.42
N ASN A 168 -1.03 -0.27 27.06
CA ASN A 168 -1.22 1.00 26.36
C ASN A 168 -0.06 1.37 25.43
N GLU A 169 1.10 0.71 25.57
CA GLU A 169 2.22 0.86 24.64
C GLU A 169 1.96 0.15 23.31
N ASN A 170 1.08 -0.86 23.28
CA ASN A 170 0.68 -1.52 22.05
C ASN A 170 -0.38 -0.67 21.33
N PRO A 171 -0.06 -0.06 20.16
CA PRO A 171 -0.97 0.85 19.46
C PRO A 171 -2.25 0.15 18.99
N VAL A 172 -2.16 -1.15 18.65
CA VAL A 172 -3.31 -1.94 18.20
C VAL A 172 -4.28 -2.13 19.35
N TYR A 173 -3.77 -2.62 20.48
CA TYR A 173 -4.55 -2.84 21.67
C TYR A 173 -5.15 -1.53 22.18
N TYR A 174 -4.40 -0.43 22.14
CA TYR A 174 -4.86 0.86 22.64
C TYR A 174 -6.09 1.37 21.88
N VAL A 175 -6.07 1.33 20.55
CA VAL A 175 -7.22 1.71 19.71
C VAL A 175 -8.40 0.75 19.91
N GLN A 176 -8.16 -0.55 19.94
CA GLN A 176 -9.20 -1.56 20.19
C GLN A 176 -9.86 -1.37 21.56
N TYR A 177 -9.06 -1.04 22.58
CA TYR A 177 -9.54 -0.80 23.93
C TYR A 177 -10.38 0.48 24.01
N ALA A 178 -9.95 1.57 23.38
CA ALA A 178 -10.74 2.81 23.29
C ALA A 178 -12.10 2.56 22.62
N HIS A 179 -12.11 1.83 21.51
CA HIS A 179 -13.34 1.41 20.82
C HIS A 179 -14.23 0.56 21.75
N ALA A 180 -13.69 -0.46 22.40
CA ALA A 180 -14.46 -1.33 23.30
C ALA A 180 -15.10 -0.55 24.48
N ARG A 181 -14.39 0.45 25.02
CA ARG A 181 -14.91 1.34 26.07
C ARG A 181 -16.02 2.23 25.56
N SER A 182 -15.86 2.85 24.39
CA SER A 182 -16.89 3.67 23.75
C SER A 182 -18.17 2.86 23.51
N CYS A 183 -18.07 1.67 22.91
CA CYS A 183 -19.22 0.78 22.76
C CYS A 183 -19.86 0.36 24.09
N ASN A 184 -19.07 0.27 25.17
CA ASN A 184 -19.61 -0.02 26.49
C ASN A 184 -20.40 1.14 27.07
N VAL A 185 -19.97 2.39 26.83
CA VAL A 185 -20.73 3.59 27.19
C VAL A 185 -22.08 3.58 26.46
N ASP A 186 -22.09 3.27 25.16
CA ASP A 186 -23.34 3.19 24.38
C ASP A 186 -24.31 2.14 24.94
N ARG A 187 -23.82 0.92 25.25
CA ARG A 187 -24.65 -0.12 25.86
C ARG A 187 -25.21 0.27 27.23
N ASN A 188 -24.41 0.98 28.03
CA ASN A 188 -24.86 1.48 29.33
C ASN A 188 -25.92 2.56 29.19
N ALA A 189 -25.75 3.47 28.23
CA ALA A 189 -26.75 4.49 27.91
C ALA A 189 -28.06 3.85 27.46
N GLU A 190 -28.01 2.86 26.56
CA GLU A 190 -29.18 2.09 26.11
C GLU A 190 -29.87 1.39 27.29
N THR A 191 -29.12 0.71 28.16
CA THR A 191 -29.67 0.03 29.35
C THR A 191 -30.34 1.00 30.32
N ALA A 192 -29.81 2.23 30.41
CA ALA A 192 -30.37 3.30 31.24
C ALA A 192 -31.51 4.07 30.56
N GLY A 193 -31.86 3.76 29.31
CA GLY A 193 -32.86 4.49 28.53
C GLY A 193 -32.42 5.91 28.16
N ILE A 194 -31.11 6.19 28.15
CA ILE A 194 -30.53 7.47 27.79
C ILE A 194 -30.36 7.51 26.26
N THR A 195 -30.83 8.59 25.63
CA THR A 195 -30.68 8.82 24.19
C THR A 195 -30.14 10.23 23.93
N TYR A 196 -29.66 10.45 22.70
CA TYR A 196 -29.25 11.78 22.25
C TYR A 196 -30.42 12.68 21.84
N GLU A 197 -31.66 12.16 21.81
CA GLU A 197 -32.82 12.92 21.36
C GLU A 197 -33.15 14.04 22.35
N GLY A 198 -33.14 15.29 21.87
CA GLY A 198 -33.35 16.47 22.71
C GLY A 198 -32.17 16.80 23.64
N ALA A 199 -30.99 16.19 23.45
CA ALA A 199 -29.80 16.52 24.22
C ALA A 199 -29.41 17.99 24.03
N ASP A 200 -29.12 18.69 25.13
CA ASP A 200 -28.60 20.05 25.10
C ASP A 200 -27.09 20.01 24.81
N LEU A 201 -26.73 20.18 23.54
CA LEU A 201 -25.34 20.16 23.09
C LEU A 201 -24.53 21.36 23.62
N SER A 202 -25.17 22.39 24.18
CA SER A 202 -24.44 23.49 24.81
C SER A 202 -23.71 23.09 26.09
N LEU A 203 -24.03 21.91 26.64
CA LEU A 203 -23.34 21.30 27.78
C LEU A 203 -21.97 20.71 27.44
N LEU A 204 -21.61 20.62 26.15
CA LEU A 204 -20.26 20.25 25.71
C LEU A 204 -19.33 21.48 25.77
N ASP A 205 -19.18 22.06 26.96
CA ASP A 205 -18.53 23.36 27.19
C ASP A 205 -17.20 23.27 27.93
N THR A 206 -16.70 22.06 28.20
CA THR A 206 -15.41 21.88 28.84
C THR A 206 -14.27 21.91 27.82
N PRO A 207 -13.03 22.22 28.26
CA PRO A 207 -11.86 22.10 27.39
C PRO A 207 -11.71 20.71 26.77
N ALA A 208 -12.02 19.64 27.50
CA ALA A 208 -11.93 18.27 27.02
C ALA A 208 -12.95 17.97 25.90
N ASP A 209 -14.18 18.49 26.02
CA ASP A 209 -15.18 18.37 24.95
C ASP A 209 -14.70 19.03 23.66
N GLY A 210 -14.12 20.23 23.79
CA GLY A 210 -13.54 20.97 22.67
C GLY A 210 -12.40 20.21 21.99
N GLU A 211 -11.52 19.56 22.75
CA GLU A 211 -10.40 18.77 22.23
C GLU A 211 -10.90 17.55 21.42
N VAL A 212 -11.84 16.78 21.96
CA VAL A 212 -12.41 15.61 21.25
C VAL A 212 -13.17 16.04 20.00
N LEU A 213 -14.00 17.08 20.08
CA LEU A 213 -14.75 17.60 18.92
C LEU A 213 -13.80 18.10 17.82
N ALA A 214 -12.72 18.80 18.19
CA ALA A 214 -11.71 19.25 17.25
C ALA A 214 -11.03 18.07 16.54
N ALA A 215 -10.69 17.01 17.26
CA ALA A 215 -10.10 15.79 16.70
C ALA A 215 -11.08 15.07 15.75
N LEU A 216 -12.36 14.95 16.12
CA LEU A 216 -13.38 14.31 15.28
C LEU A 216 -13.60 15.06 13.95
N VAL A 217 -13.61 16.39 13.98
CA VAL A 217 -13.82 17.23 12.78
C VAL A 217 -12.69 17.06 11.74
N GLN A 218 -11.48 16.67 12.15
CA GLN A 218 -10.37 16.45 11.20
C GLN A 218 -10.55 15.21 10.31
N TRP A 219 -11.40 14.25 10.70
CA TRP A 219 -11.50 12.95 10.05
C TRP A 219 -11.72 13.00 8.52
N PRO A 220 -12.70 13.76 7.99
CA PRO A 220 -12.98 13.72 6.55
C PRO A 220 -11.84 14.28 5.69
N ALA A 221 -11.14 15.30 6.19
CA ALA A 221 -10.00 15.91 5.51
C ALA A 221 -8.80 14.97 5.54
N LEU A 222 -8.50 14.38 6.69
CA LEU A 222 -7.39 13.44 6.86
C LEU A 222 -7.59 12.18 6.02
N LEU A 223 -8.80 11.60 6.01
CA LEU A 223 -9.10 10.41 5.21
C LEU A 223 -8.90 10.66 3.71
N ARG A 224 -9.34 11.84 3.23
CA ARG A 224 -9.14 12.25 1.84
C ARG A 224 -7.65 12.41 1.52
N GLU A 225 -6.90 13.04 2.40
CA GLU A 225 -5.47 13.25 2.23
C GLU A 225 -4.71 11.92 2.23
N ALA A 226 -5.00 11.02 3.17
CA ALA A 226 -4.46 9.67 3.23
C ALA A 226 -4.72 8.90 1.93
N GLY A 227 -5.94 9.02 1.38
CA GLY A 227 -6.30 8.46 0.09
C GLY A 227 -5.47 9.05 -1.05
N ASN A 228 -5.37 10.37 -1.15
CA ASN A 228 -4.64 11.07 -2.21
C ASN A 228 -3.13 10.75 -2.21
N LEU A 229 -2.54 10.69 -1.02
CA LEU A 229 -1.11 10.43 -0.83
C LEU A 229 -0.75 8.96 -0.80
N ARG A 230 -1.74 8.04 -0.88
CA ARG A 230 -1.54 6.60 -0.70
C ARG A 230 -0.87 6.27 0.64
N ALA A 231 -1.26 6.99 1.68
CA ALA A 231 -0.64 6.99 2.99
C ALA A 231 -1.60 6.42 4.06
N PRO A 232 -1.92 5.10 4.03
CA PRO A 232 -2.85 4.49 4.98
C PRO A 232 -2.41 4.63 6.44
N HIS A 233 -1.11 4.78 6.70
CA HIS A 233 -0.56 5.00 8.04
C HIS A 233 -1.14 6.23 8.74
N ARG A 234 -1.53 7.25 7.98
CA ARG A 234 -2.17 8.45 8.53
C ARG A 234 -3.50 8.13 9.20
N VAL A 235 -4.24 7.15 8.67
CA VAL A 235 -5.50 6.69 9.29
C VAL A 235 -5.21 6.00 10.62
N ALA A 236 -4.20 5.16 10.69
CA ALA A 236 -3.81 4.50 11.95
C ALA A 236 -3.39 5.52 13.01
N HIS A 237 -2.49 6.46 12.65
CA HIS A 237 -2.06 7.51 13.57
C HIS A 237 -3.22 8.41 14.04
N TYR A 238 -4.15 8.75 13.15
CA TYR A 238 -5.36 9.47 13.53
C TYR A 238 -6.18 8.73 14.60
N LEU A 239 -6.35 7.41 14.44
CA LEU A 239 -7.11 6.61 15.39
C LEU A 239 -6.40 6.50 16.75
N GLU A 240 -5.07 6.45 16.77
CA GLU A 240 -4.29 6.52 18.01
C GLU A 240 -4.41 7.86 18.70
N ASP A 241 -4.26 8.95 17.95
CA ASP A 241 -4.39 10.31 18.48
C ASP A 241 -5.81 10.53 19.03
N LEU A 242 -6.83 10.11 18.28
CA LEU A 242 -8.23 10.18 18.72
C LEU A 242 -8.49 9.33 19.98
N ALA A 243 -7.95 8.11 20.04
CA ALA A 243 -8.04 7.27 21.22
C ALA A 243 -7.34 7.90 22.44
N ALA A 244 -6.22 8.61 22.23
CA ALA A 244 -5.52 9.35 23.27
C ALA A 244 -6.30 10.58 23.73
N THR A 245 -6.91 11.35 22.81
CA THR A 245 -7.75 12.50 23.15
C THR A 245 -9.05 12.09 23.85
N TYR A 246 -9.59 10.91 23.55
CA TYR A 246 -10.82 10.40 24.16
C TYR A 246 -10.66 9.88 25.60
N HIS A 247 -9.47 9.37 25.96
CA HIS A 247 -9.20 8.75 27.27
C HIS A 247 -8.77 9.75 28.35
#